data_AF-A0A5Y8B0B5-F1
#
_entry.id   AF-A0A5Y8B0B5-F1
#
_cell.length_a   1.000
_cell.length_b   1.000
_cell.length_c   1.000
_cell.angle_alpha   90.00
_cell.angle_beta   90.00
_cell.angle_gamma   90.00
#
_symmetry.space_group_name_H-M   'P 1'
#
loop_
_entity.id
_entity.type
_entity.pdbx_description
1 polymer ?
#
loop_
_entity_poly.entity_id
_entity_poly.type
_entity_poly.pdbx_seq_one_letter_code
_entity_poly.pdbx_strand_id
1 'polypeptide(L)'
;MRKDGLENNILIQILDIDRNINKNIVRNKEDRGFLSQNILNELRNLLEHIALCIYNTDTNQQLDSIYENLQSSLKYIGDKRKYKDIKNFHNLL
;
A
#
# COMPACT_ATOMS: atom_id res chain seq x y z
N MET A 1 0.12 -1.35 -28.11
CA MET A 1 -0.45 -1.94 -26.88
C MET A 1 -0.92 -0.81 -25.99
N ARG A 2 -2.16 -0.87 -25.46
CA ARG A 2 -2.73 0.19 -24.61
C ARG A 2 -1.94 0.29 -23.31
N LYS A 3 -1.61 1.51 -22.90
CA LYS A 3 -0.83 1.85 -21.70
C LYS A 3 -1.62 1.66 -20.40
N ASP A 4 -2.90 1.32 -20.49
CA ASP A 4 -3.86 1.40 -19.38
C ASP A 4 -3.91 0.13 -18.50
N GLY A 5 -3.23 -0.97 -18.87
CA GLY A 5 -3.44 -2.28 -18.23
C GLY A 5 -2.86 -2.44 -16.82
N LEU A 6 -1.66 -1.92 -16.55
CA LEU A 6 -0.97 -2.18 -15.28
C LEU A 6 -1.23 -1.11 -14.20
N GLU A 7 -1.40 0.15 -14.59
CA GLU A 7 -1.79 1.23 -13.68
C GLU A 7 -3.16 0.92 -13.04
N ASN A 8 -4.06 0.32 -13.81
CA ASN A 8 -5.33 -0.21 -13.32
C ASN A 8 -5.15 -1.33 -12.27
N ASN A 9 -4.09 -2.13 -12.34
CA ASN A 9 -3.89 -3.26 -11.44
C ASN A 9 -3.52 -2.80 -10.01
N ILE A 10 -2.60 -1.85 -9.86
CA ILE A 10 -2.21 -1.34 -8.54
C ILE A 10 -3.37 -0.62 -7.86
N LEU A 11 -4.14 0.18 -8.61
CA LEU A 11 -5.32 0.86 -8.06
C LEU A 11 -6.39 -0.13 -7.61
N ILE A 12 -6.61 -1.22 -8.36
CA ILE A 12 -7.50 -2.32 -7.95
C ILE A 12 -7.02 -2.94 -6.63
N GLN A 13 -5.73 -3.22 -6.49
CA GLN A 13 -5.17 -3.81 -5.27
C GLN A 13 -5.31 -2.87 -4.06
N ILE A 14 -5.07 -1.57 -4.24
CA ILE A 14 -5.31 -0.55 -3.20
C ILE A 14 -6.78 -0.58 -2.75
N LEU A 15 -7.73 -0.65 -3.69
CA LEU A 15 -9.15 -0.75 -3.38
C LEU A 15 -9.52 -2.05 -2.65
N ASP A 16 -8.87 -3.16 -2.99
CA ASP A 16 -9.11 -4.44 -2.33
C ASP A 16 -8.56 -4.46 -0.90
N ILE A 17 -7.40 -3.85 -0.66
CA ILE A 17 -6.84 -3.65 0.69
C ILE A 17 -7.76 -2.77 1.53
N ASP A 18 -8.22 -1.62 0.99
CA ASP A 18 -9.18 -0.74 1.68
C ASP A 18 -10.47 -1.49 2.08
N ARG A 19 -11.03 -2.28 1.15
CA ARG A 19 -12.20 -3.13 1.45
C ARG A 19 -11.91 -4.14 2.54
N ASN A 20 -10.71 -4.70 2.60
CA ASN A 20 -10.33 -5.66 3.64
C ASN A 20 -10.16 -5.00 5.02
N ILE A 21 -9.61 -3.78 5.08
CA ILE A 21 -9.59 -2.97 6.31
C ILE A 21 -11.02 -2.76 6.81
N ASN A 22 -11.92 -2.30 5.93
CA ASN A 22 -13.33 -2.09 6.26
C ASN A 22 -14.02 -3.37 6.75
N LYS A 23 -13.80 -4.51 6.08
CA LYS A 23 -14.33 -5.82 6.52
C LYS A 23 -13.81 -6.23 7.90
N ASN A 24 -12.51 -6.03 8.18
CA ASN A 24 -11.91 -6.35 9.47
C ASN A 24 -12.55 -5.54 10.60
N ILE A 25 -12.70 -4.22 10.40
CA ILE A 25 -13.34 -3.31 11.37
C ILE A 25 -14.79 -3.74 11.68
N VAL A 26 -15.54 -4.20 10.68
CA VAL A 26 -16.93 -4.63 10.85
C VAL A 26 -17.04 -5.98 11.57
N ARG A 27 -16.17 -6.95 11.25
CA ARG A 27 -16.38 -8.37 11.62
C ARG A 27 -15.86 -8.79 12.99
N ASN A 28 -14.87 -8.10 13.58
CA ASN A 28 -14.12 -8.65 14.73
C ASN A 28 -14.14 -7.76 15.98
N LYS A 29 -15.29 -7.68 16.67
CA LYS A 29 -15.38 -6.97 17.96
C LYS A 29 -14.97 -7.82 19.17
N GLU A 30 -14.94 -9.14 19.02
CA GLU A 30 -14.76 -10.08 20.15
C GLU A 30 -13.28 -10.35 20.46
N ASP A 31 -12.42 -10.45 19.44
CA ASP A 31 -10.96 -10.55 19.62
C ASP A 31 -10.27 -9.27 19.11
N ARG A 32 -10.16 -8.30 20.01
CA ARG A 32 -9.53 -7.00 19.72
C ARG A 32 -8.03 -7.13 19.41
N GLY A 33 -7.35 -8.13 19.98
CA GLY A 33 -5.93 -8.36 19.74
C GLY A 33 -5.69 -8.80 18.30
N PHE A 34 -6.41 -9.85 17.88
CA PHE A 34 -6.37 -10.34 16.50
C PHE A 34 -6.82 -9.28 15.49
N LEU A 35 -7.89 -8.53 15.79
CA LEU A 35 -8.33 -7.41 14.95
C LEU A 35 -7.22 -6.37 14.76
N SER A 36 -6.56 -5.96 15.85
CA SER A 36 -5.52 -4.93 15.77
C SER A 36 -4.34 -5.36 14.88
N GLN A 37 -3.90 -6.62 14.99
CA GLN A 37 -2.82 -7.15 14.15
C GLN A 37 -3.21 -7.18 12.67
N ASN A 38 -4.44 -7.60 12.35
CA ASN A 38 -4.92 -7.60 10.97
C ASN A 38 -5.02 -6.19 10.39
N ILE A 39 -5.54 -5.22 11.15
CA ILE A 39 -5.61 -3.83 10.70
C ILE A 39 -4.20 -3.27 10.46
N LEU A 40 -3.26 -3.50 11.38
CA LEU A 40 -1.87 -3.03 11.21
C LEU A 40 -1.21 -3.64 9.96
N ASN A 41 -1.41 -4.93 9.72
CA ASN A 41 -0.88 -5.60 8.54
C ASN A 41 -1.47 -5.06 7.24
N GLU A 42 -2.80 -4.85 7.18
CA GLU A 42 -3.45 -4.28 6.00
C GLU A 42 -3.07 -2.82 5.77
N LEU A 43 -2.87 -2.03 6.83
CA LEU A 43 -2.35 -0.66 6.71
C LEU A 43 -0.92 -0.65 6.16
N ARG A 44 -0.06 -1.60 6.56
CA ARG A 44 1.29 -1.72 5.99
C ARG A 44 1.22 -2.00 4.50
N ASN A 45 0.41 -3.00 4.10
CA ASN A 45 0.17 -3.34 2.71
C ASN A 45 -0.34 -2.13 1.91
N LEU A 46 -1.28 -1.36 2.48
CA LEU A 46 -1.84 -0.17 1.84
C LEU A 46 -0.75 0.85 1.51
N LEU A 47 0.12 1.17 2.48
CA LEU A 47 1.19 2.15 2.29
C LEU A 47 2.25 1.67 1.28
N GLU A 48 2.57 0.37 1.29
CA GLU A 48 3.46 -0.24 0.30
C GLU A 48 2.92 -0.10 -1.14
N HIS A 49 1.62 -0.34 -1.34
CA HIS A 49 0.99 -0.23 -2.66
C HIS A 49 0.80 1.23 -3.10
N ILE A 50 0.54 2.16 -2.16
CA ILE A 50 0.56 3.60 -2.43
C ILE A 50 1.97 4.04 -2.86
N ALA A 51 3.02 3.56 -2.18
CA ALA A 51 4.40 3.85 -2.56
C ALA A 51 4.73 3.37 -3.97
N LEU A 52 4.29 2.16 -4.34
CA LEU A 52 4.44 1.61 -5.68
C LEU A 52 3.67 2.43 -6.74
N CYS A 53 2.44 2.84 -6.44
CA CYS A 53 1.67 3.74 -7.31
C CYS A 53 2.44 5.04 -7.56
N ILE A 54 2.93 5.68 -6.49
CA ILE A 54 3.74 6.90 -6.57
C ILE A 54 5.01 6.68 -7.39
N TYR A 55 5.73 5.58 -7.15
CA TYR A 55 6.95 5.25 -7.88
C TYR A 55 6.67 5.13 -9.38
N ASN A 56 5.65 4.36 -9.76
CA ASN A 56 5.26 4.15 -11.15
C ASN A 56 4.86 5.47 -11.82
N THR A 57 4.07 6.32 -11.14
CA THR A 57 3.67 7.64 -11.65
C THR A 57 4.88 8.59 -11.78
N ASP A 58 5.71 8.72 -10.74
CA ASP A 58 6.85 9.66 -10.74
C ASP A 58 7.95 9.23 -11.75
N THR A 59 8.09 7.93 -12.05
CA THR A 59 9.13 7.39 -12.95
C THR A 59 8.61 6.99 -14.33
N ASN A 60 7.30 7.11 -14.56
CA ASN A 60 6.62 6.61 -15.77
C ASN A 60 6.93 5.13 -16.05
N GLN A 61 6.99 4.33 -14.98
CA GLN A 61 7.16 2.88 -15.01
C GLN A 61 5.85 2.16 -14.68
N GLN A 62 5.84 0.84 -14.90
CA GLN A 62 4.73 -0.04 -14.61
C GLN A 62 5.30 -1.30 -13.97
N LEU A 63 5.76 -1.17 -12.73
CA LEU A 63 6.15 -2.29 -11.88
C LEU A 63 4.92 -2.96 -11.26
N ASP A 64 4.97 -4.26 -11.10
CA ASP A 64 3.98 -5.05 -10.35
C ASP A 64 4.27 -5.03 -8.84
N SER A 65 3.34 -5.57 -8.05
CA SER A 65 3.38 -5.57 -6.58
C SER A 65 4.17 -6.73 -5.97
N ILE A 66 5.20 -7.23 -6.67
CA ILE A 66 6.14 -8.16 -6.05
C ILE A 66 6.92 -7.45 -4.92
N TYR A 67 7.36 -8.23 -3.94
CA TYR A 67 7.99 -7.73 -2.73
C TYR A 67 9.15 -6.77 -3.01
N GLU A 68 10.02 -7.10 -3.96
CA GLU A 68 11.18 -6.29 -4.33
C GLU A 68 10.79 -4.90 -4.85
N ASN A 69 9.71 -4.82 -5.63
CA ASN A 69 9.19 -3.58 -6.17
C ASN A 69 8.52 -2.73 -5.09
N LEU A 70 7.80 -3.36 -4.16
CA LEU A 70 7.21 -2.67 -3.00
C LEU A 70 8.31 -2.04 -2.13
N GLN A 71 9.35 -2.81 -1.79
CA GLN A 71 10.47 -2.32 -0.97
C GLN A 71 11.27 -1.21 -1.67
N SER A 72 11.52 -1.36 -2.97
CA SER A 72 12.21 -0.34 -3.76
C SER A 72 11.39 0.95 -3.85
N SER A 73 10.07 0.84 -3.97
CA SER A 73 9.15 1.97 -4.02
C SER A 73 9.05 2.70 -2.67
N LEU A 74 9.00 1.97 -1.56
CA LEU A 74 9.09 2.54 -0.21
C LEU A 74 10.38 3.32 0.00
N LYS A 75 11.52 2.75 -0.40
CA LYS A 75 12.82 3.43 -0.33
C LYS A 75 12.81 4.72 -1.16
N TYR A 76 12.30 4.65 -2.38
CA TYR A 76 12.21 5.80 -3.30
C TYR A 76 11.37 6.96 -2.73
N ILE A 77 10.20 6.68 -2.15
CA ILE A 77 9.41 7.75 -1.52
C ILE A 77 10.06 8.23 -0.22
N GLY A 78 10.83 7.37 0.45
CA GLY A 78 11.49 7.65 1.71
C GLY A 78 12.57 8.74 1.64
N ASP A 79 13.11 8.98 0.44
CA ASP A 79 14.11 10.02 0.17
C ASP A 79 13.48 11.37 -0.20
N LYS A 80 12.15 11.43 -0.36
CA LYS A 80 11.41 12.61 -0.80
C LYS A 80 10.62 13.25 0.32
N ARG A 81 10.95 14.52 0.64
CA ARG A 81 10.27 15.30 1.69
C ARG A 81 8.73 15.32 1.53
N LYS A 82 8.22 15.38 0.29
CA LYS A 82 6.77 15.41 0.00
C LYS A 82 6.00 14.16 0.45
N TYR A 83 6.68 13.04 0.69
CA TYR A 83 6.06 11.77 1.10
C TYR A 83 6.46 11.35 2.52
N LYS A 84 7.00 12.29 3.31
CA LYS A 84 7.49 12.02 4.67
C LYS A 84 6.42 11.39 5.58
N ASP A 85 5.16 11.81 5.45
CA ASP A 85 4.08 11.30 6.29
C ASP A 85 3.76 9.84 6.00
N ILE A 86 3.80 9.42 4.72
CA ILE A 86 3.63 8.01 4.31
C ILE A 86 4.75 7.16 4.90
N LYS A 87 6.00 7.60 4.75
CA LYS A 87 7.18 6.91 5.30
C LYS A 87 7.10 6.79 6.83
N ASN A 88 6.80 7.90 7.50
CA ASN A 88 6.72 7.93 8.95
C ASN A 88 5.62 7.03 9.46
N PHE A 89 4.46 7.03 8.81
CA PHE A 89 3.36 6.17 9.20
C PHE A 89 3.70 4.69 8.98
N HIS A 90 4.32 4.34 7.85
CA HIS A 90 4.78 2.97 7.59
C HIS A 90 5.75 2.46 8.66
N ASN A 91 6.67 3.31 9.16
CA ASN A 91 7.61 2.93 10.20
C ASN A 91 6.98 2.69 11.59
N LEU A 92 5.72 3.08 11.79
CA LEU A 92 4.97 2.84 13.03
C LEU A 92 4.17 1.53 12.99
N LEU A 93 4.06 0.90 11.81
CA LEU A 93 3.29 -0.32 11.58
C LEU A 93 4.20 -1.54 11.61
#